data_AF-A0A1Y0VN97-F1
#
_entry.id   AF-A0A1Y0VN97-F1
#
_cell.length_a   1.000
_cell.length_b   1.000
_cell.length_c   1.000
_cell.angle_alpha   90.00
_cell.angle_beta   90.00
_cell.angle_gamma   90.00
#
_symmetry.space_group_name_H-M   'P 1'
#
loop_
_entity.id
_entity.type
_entity.pdbx_description
1 polymer ?
#
loop_
_entity_poly.entity_id
_entity_poly.type
_entity_poly.pdbx_seq_one_letter_code
_entity_poly.pdbx_strand_id
1 'polypeptide(L)'
;MIPEDVLAFFDLKQGRRPKAILNVLVGKMTVSALFWGLEYDILEYLNFWKTIDTTSFLENVDRAVEGGFLAKKDELIYLTETGQQKQFSCTTPTPFIKKVRLDEAINLLLLANQVISEFSFKNNRYIPVSDNLRINVILKNWFKQLKSKNHHTTDLVQKYTQGLDELLSQLQQHDADILLSYLPNHVDPGWTIDQLAQAFGISKFQMELKIRLILARLLVMLF
;
A
#
# COMPACT_ATOMS: atom_id res chain seq x y z
N MET A 1 14.98 -4.87 2.66
CA MET A 1 14.35 -6.03 2.01
C MET A 1 15.20 -7.26 2.29
N ILE A 2 14.60 -8.44 2.18
CA ILE A 2 15.25 -9.75 2.17
C ILE A 2 15.04 -10.41 0.79
N PRO A 3 15.80 -11.45 0.41
CA PRO A 3 15.67 -12.11 -0.90
C PRO A 3 14.26 -12.63 -1.21
N GLU A 4 13.51 -13.07 -0.20
CA GLU A 4 12.15 -13.57 -0.33
C GLU A 4 11.14 -12.49 -0.75
N ASP A 5 11.44 -11.22 -0.46
CA ASP A 5 10.55 -10.08 -0.73
C ASP A 5 10.34 -9.84 -2.23
N VAL A 6 11.36 -10.08 -3.05
CA VAL A 6 11.28 -9.79 -4.49
C VAL A 6 10.55 -10.89 -5.26
N LEU A 7 10.38 -12.07 -4.67
CA LEU A 7 9.81 -13.25 -5.31
C LEU A 7 8.38 -13.01 -5.79
N ALA A 8 7.59 -12.17 -5.11
CA ALA A 8 6.21 -11.85 -5.48
C ALA A 8 6.04 -11.31 -6.91
N PHE A 9 7.12 -10.82 -7.53
CA PHE A 9 7.08 -10.25 -8.88
C PHE A 9 7.68 -11.16 -9.96
N PHE A 10 8.07 -12.40 -9.63
CA PHE A 10 8.60 -13.38 -10.58
C PHE A 10 7.64 -14.56 -10.76
N ASP A 11 7.80 -15.25 -11.89
CA ASP A 11 6.96 -16.38 -12.28
C ASP A 11 7.82 -17.61 -12.63
N LEU A 12 7.25 -18.81 -12.43
CA LEU A 12 7.93 -20.07 -12.71
C LEU A 12 8.19 -20.29 -14.21
N LYS A 13 7.24 -19.92 -15.06
CA LYS A 13 7.21 -20.23 -16.49
C LYS A 13 7.59 -19.04 -17.35
N GLN A 14 7.32 -17.82 -16.87
CA GLN A 14 7.59 -16.59 -17.57
C GLN A 14 8.80 -15.89 -16.98
N GLY A 15 9.86 -15.79 -17.79
CA GLY A 15 11.08 -15.07 -17.42
C GLY A 15 10.84 -13.57 -17.42
N ARG A 16 11.27 -12.89 -16.35
CA ARG A 16 11.06 -11.45 -16.18
C ARG A 16 12.38 -10.71 -16.01
N ARG A 17 12.43 -9.49 -16.55
CA ARG A 17 13.56 -8.57 -16.36
C ARG A 17 13.34 -7.74 -15.09
N PRO A 18 14.24 -7.76 -14.10
CA PRO A 18 14.07 -7.01 -12.85
C PRO A 18 13.84 -5.50 -13.07
N LYS A 19 14.57 -4.90 -14.02
CA LYS A 19 14.39 -3.48 -14.37
C LYS A 19 13.01 -3.19 -14.98
N ALA A 20 12.43 -4.11 -15.72
CA ALA A 20 11.10 -3.94 -16.29
C ALA A 20 10.02 -3.96 -15.19
N ILE A 21 10.16 -4.87 -14.21
CA ILE A 21 9.32 -4.89 -13.00
C ILE A 21 9.41 -3.54 -12.28
N LEU A 22 10.63 -3.09 -11.95
CA LEU A 22 10.84 -1.80 -11.27
C LEU A 22 10.22 -0.62 -12.03
N ASN A 23 10.38 -0.58 -13.36
CA ASN A 23 9.79 0.47 -14.18
C ASN A 23 8.27 0.52 -14.07
N VAL A 24 7.60 -0.63 -13.94
CA VAL A 24 6.16 -0.69 -13.69
C VAL A 24 5.85 -0.18 -12.28
N LEU A 25 6.50 -0.72 -11.24
CA LEU A 25 6.26 -0.34 -9.84
C LEU A 25 6.39 1.17 -9.60
N VAL A 26 7.45 1.79 -10.16
CA VAL A 26 7.70 3.23 -10.00
C VAL A 26 6.85 4.12 -10.93
N GLY A 27 6.09 3.51 -11.84
CA GLY A 27 5.16 4.24 -12.72
C GLY A 27 5.80 4.87 -13.96
N LYS A 28 6.80 4.23 -14.58
CA LYS A 28 7.36 4.72 -15.85
C LYS A 28 6.32 4.56 -16.97
N MET A 29 5.88 5.69 -17.54
CA MET A 29 4.90 5.74 -18.63
C MET A 29 5.55 5.65 -20.03
N THR A 30 6.51 4.74 -20.20
CA THR A 30 7.11 4.50 -21.53
C THR A 30 6.44 3.32 -22.22
N VAL A 31 6.44 3.30 -23.55
CA VAL A 31 5.89 2.18 -24.34
C VAL A 31 6.47 0.85 -23.86
N SER A 32 7.79 0.77 -23.61
CA SER A 32 8.43 -0.44 -23.13
C SER A 32 7.97 -0.87 -21.73
N ALA A 33 7.82 0.07 -20.79
CA ALA A 33 7.36 -0.26 -19.44
C ALA A 33 5.91 -0.75 -19.43
N LEU A 34 5.03 -0.10 -20.21
CA LEU A 34 3.64 -0.52 -20.34
C LEU A 34 3.51 -1.87 -21.04
N PHE A 35 4.29 -2.09 -22.11
CA PHE A 35 4.35 -3.37 -22.81
C PHE A 35 4.77 -4.51 -21.87
N TRP A 36 5.87 -4.35 -21.14
CA TRP A 36 6.33 -5.38 -20.21
C TRP A 36 5.40 -5.56 -19.01
N GLY A 37 4.79 -4.49 -18.51
CA GLY A 37 3.78 -4.60 -17.46
C GLY A 37 2.59 -5.46 -17.90
N LEU A 38 2.11 -5.26 -19.13
CA LEU A 38 1.04 -6.07 -19.71
C LEU A 38 1.48 -7.51 -19.93
N GLU A 39 2.63 -7.72 -20.58
CA GLU A 39 3.16 -9.05 -20.90
C GLU A 39 3.37 -9.88 -19.62
N TYR A 40 3.87 -9.26 -18.56
CA TYR A 40 4.14 -9.92 -17.28
C TYR A 40 2.93 -10.02 -16.35
N ASP A 41 1.75 -9.57 -16.76
CA ASP A 41 0.55 -9.52 -15.91
C ASP A 41 0.77 -8.77 -14.57
N ILE A 42 1.64 -7.75 -14.60
CA ILE A 42 1.92 -6.88 -13.45
C ILE A 42 1.53 -5.43 -13.73
N LEU A 43 0.84 -5.16 -14.84
CA LEU A 43 0.46 -3.80 -15.22
C LEU A 43 -0.33 -3.12 -14.11
N GLU A 44 -1.09 -3.87 -13.31
CA GLU A 44 -1.84 -3.35 -12.16
C GLU A 44 -1.00 -2.76 -11.03
N TYR A 45 0.28 -3.10 -10.99
CA TYR A 45 1.23 -2.45 -10.12
C TYR A 45 1.83 -1.17 -10.73
N LEU A 46 1.34 -0.71 -11.88
CA LEU A 46 1.81 0.54 -12.49
C LEU A 46 1.60 1.68 -11.49
N ASN A 47 2.70 2.37 -11.18
CA ASN A 47 2.69 3.52 -10.26
C ASN A 47 2.27 3.15 -8.81
N PHE A 48 2.33 1.87 -8.46
CA PHE A 48 1.87 1.38 -7.16
C PHE A 48 2.86 1.69 -6.03
N TRP A 49 4.15 1.87 -6.35
CA TRP A 49 5.20 2.08 -5.37
C TRP A 49 6.34 2.97 -5.92
N LYS A 50 6.09 4.28 -5.99
CA LYS A 50 7.05 5.26 -6.54
C LYS A 50 8.38 5.34 -5.77
N THR A 51 8.31 5.12 -4.47
CA THR A 51 9.42 5.31 -3.53
C THR A 51 10.14 4.01 -3.20
N ILE A 52 9.88 2.93 -3.93
CA ILE A 52 10.58 1.66 -3.74
C ILE A 52 12.10 1.87 -3.91
N ASP A 53 12.88 1.34 -2.97
CA ASP A 53 14.34 1.34 -3.07
C ASP A 53 14.78 0.40 -4.18
N THR A 54 15.10 0.98 -5.34
CA THR A 54 15.46 0.26 -6.56
C THR A 54 16.78 -0.49 -6.41
N THR A 55 17.73 0.08 -5.67
CA THR A 55 19.03 -0.55 -5.41
C THR A 55 18.84 -1.77 -4.53
N SER A 56 18.15 -1.61 -3.40
CA SER A 56 17.87 -2.73 -2.49
C SER A 56 17.05 -3.82 -3.18
N PHE A 57 16.10 -3.48 -4.06
CA PHE A 57 15.35 -4.45 -4.84
C PHE A 57 16.27 -5.28 -5.75
N LEU A 58 17.13 -4.64 -6.54
CA LEU A 58 18.03 -5.35 -7.46
C LEU A 58 19.05 -6.22 -6.72
N GLU A 59 19.63 -5.72 -5.62
CA GLU A 59 20.54 -6.50 -4.78
C GLU A 59 19.85 -7.74 -4.19
N ASN A 60 18.58 -7.65 -3.79
CA ASN A 60 17.85 -8.80 -3.28
C ASN A 60 17.40 -9.76 -4.38
N VAL A 61 17.25 -9.30 -5.63
CA VAL A 61 17.12 -10.21 -6.78
C VAL A 61 18.40 -11.03 -6.96
N ASP A 62 19.57 -10.39 -6.94
CA ASP A 62 20.85 -11.10 -7.10
C ASP A 62 21.07 -12.10 -5.95
N ARG A 63 20.80 -11.69 -4.70
CA ARG A 63 20.86 -12.60 -3.54
C ARG A 63 19.84 -13.73 -3.61
N ALA A 64 18.66 -13.52 -4.19
CA ALA A 64 17.67 -14.57 -4.41
C ALA A 64 18.11 -15.56 -5.49
N VAL A 65 18.87 -15.10 -6.49
CA VAL A 65 19.52 -15.98 -7.47
C VAL A 65 20.63 -16.80 -6.81
N GLU A 66 21.51 -16.17 -6.03
CA GLU A 66 22.57 -16.86 -5.27
C GLU A 66 21.99 -17.90 -4.30
N GLY A 67 20.86 -17.58 -3.65
CA GLY A 67 20.15 -18.47 -2.74
C GLY A 67 19.29 -19.55 -3.41
N GLY A 68 19.22 -19.59 -4.76
CA GLY A 68 18.46 -20.59 -5.51
C GLY A 68 16.94 -20.42 -5.48
N PHE A 69 16.43 -19.29 -5.00
CA PHE A 69 15.00 -18.92 -5.08
C PHE A 69 14.61 -18.41 -6.45
N LEU A 70 15.56 -17.79 -7.15
CA LEU A 70 15.45 -17.36 -8.54
C LEU A 70 16.51 -18.05 -9.38
N ALA A 71 16.24 -18.22 -10.67
CA ALA A 71 17.19 -18.75 -11.63
C ALA A 71 17.37 -17.77 -12.78
N LYS A 72 18.64 -17.46 -13.10
CA LYS A 72 18.99 -16.63 -14.25
C LYS A 72 19.21 -17.52 -15.48
N LYS A 73 18.51 -17.20 -16.57
CA LYS A 73 18.72 -17.76 -17.92
C LYS A 73 18.86 -16.60 -18.88
N ASP A 74 20.08 -16.38 -19.36
CA ASP A 74 20.47 -15.17 -20.11
C ASP A 74 20.11 -13.89 -19.32
N GLU A 75 19.30 -13.01 -19.92
CA GLU A 75 18.82 -11.74 -19.33
C GLU A 75 17.49 -11.89 -18.57
N LEU A 76 16.95 -13.11 -18.48
CA LEU A 76 15.66 -13.37 -17.86
C LEU A 76 15.84 -14.09 -16.52
N ILE A 77 15.02 -13.68 -15.54
CA ILE A 77 14.98 -14.29 -14.22
C ILE A 77 13.65 -15.02 -14.06
N TYR A 78 13.72 -16.25 -13.57
CA TYR A 78 12.60 -17.14 -13.34
C TYR A 78 12.51 -17.46 -11.85
N LEU A 79 11.30 -17.64 -11.35
CA LEU A 79 11.07 -18.25 -10.05
C LEU A 79 11.48 -19.73 -10.11
N THR A 80 12.12 -20.24 -9.07
CA THR A 80 12.35 -21.69 -8.92
C THR A 80 11.21 -22.33 -8.13
N GLU A 81 11.09 -23.65 -8.14
CA GLU A 81 10.13 -24.37 -7.28
C GLU A 81 10.39 -24.06 -5.79
N THR A 82 11.66 -24.01 -5.38
CA THR A 82 12.07 -23.58 -4.03
C THR A 82 11.64 -22.14 -3.75
N GLY A 83 11.83 -21.22 -4.71
CA GLY A 83 11.38 -19.84 -4.60
C GLY A 83 9.88 -19.73 -4.47
N GLN A 84 9.11 -20.53 -5.21
CA GLN A 84 7.65 -20.52 -5.13
C GLN A 84 7.14 -20.91 -3.73
N GLN A 85 7.79 -21.85 -3.06
CA GLN A 85 7.43 -22.23 -1.68
C GLN A 85 7.70 -21.09 -0.67
N LYS A 86 8.60 -20.17 -1.00
CA LYS A 86 8.96 -18.99 -0.20
C LYS A 86 8.27 -17.71 -0.65
N GLN A 87 7.62 -17.73 -1.80
CA GLN A 87 6.90 -16.60 -2.35
C GLN A 87 5.71 -16.30 -1.43
N PHE A 88 5.74 -15.13 -0.81
CA PHE A 88 4.60 -14.69 -0.03
C PHE A 88 3.42 -14.38 -0.96
N SER A 89 2.24 -14.83 -0.57
CA SER A 89 1.04 -14.61 -1.37
C SER A 89 0.63 -13.14 -1.30
N CYS A 90 0.53 -12.49 -2.45
CA CYS A 90 -0.06 -11.17 -2.59
C CYS A 90 -1.11 -11.21 -3.69
N THR A 91 -2.29 -10.68 -3.39
CA THR A 91 -3.32 -10.49 -4.41
C THR A 91 -2.88 -9.39 -5.35
N THR A 92 -3.03 -9.60 -6.66
CA THR A 92 -2.81 -8.55 -7.66
C THR A 92 -3.74 -7.36 -7.37
N PRO A 93 -3.23 -6.11 -7.42
CA PRO A 93 -4.07 -4.94 -7.30
C PRO A 93 -5.17 -4.94 -8.35
N THR A 94 -6.30 -4.31 -8.02
CA THR A 94 -7.43 -4.18 -8.93
C THR A 94 -7.13 -3.22 -10.09
N PRO A 95 -7.66 -3.45 -11.31
CA PRO A 95 -7.54 -2.58 -12.49
C PRO A 95 -7.69 -1.07 -12.29
N PHE A 96 -8.58 -0.69 -11.39
CA PHE A 96 -8.89 0.71 -11.11
C PHE A 96 -7.71 1.47 -10.47
N ILE A 97 -6.83 0.78 -9.74
CA ILE A 97 -5.82 1.44 -8.89
C ILE A 97 -4.82 2.27 -9.69
N LYS A 98 -4.54 1.88 -10.95
CA LYS A 98 -3.64 2.61 -11.86
C LYS A 98 -4.08 4.06 -12.12
N LYS A 99 -5.37 4.35 -11.93
CA LYS A 99 -5.94 5.70 -12.10
C LYS A 99 -5.84 6.55 -10.83
N VAL A 100 -5.46 5.95 -9.70
CA VAL A 100 -5.41 6.60 -8.40
C VAL A 100 -3.96 6.93 -8.03
N ARG A 101 -3.76 8.10 -7.44
CA ARG A 101 -2.49 8.46 -6.80
C ARG A 101 -2.44 7.82 -5.41
N LEU A 102 -2.09 6.55 -5.35
CA LEU A 102 -2.20 5.74 -4.13
C LEU A 102 -1.52 6.41 -2.92
N ASP A 103 -0.28 6.89 -3.06
CA ASP A 103 0.42 7.57 -1.96
C ASP A 103 -0.35 8.80 -1.41
N GLU A 104 -0.98 9.59 -2.28
CA GLU A 104 -1.81 10.73 -1.87
C GLU A 104 -3.10 10.25 -1.19
N ALA A 105 -3.72 9.18 -1.70
CA ALA A 105 -4.94 8.61 -1.14
C ALA A 105 -4.72 8.01 0.26
N ILE A 106 -3.60 7.30 0.46
CA ILE A 106 -3.19 6.76 1.77
C ILE A 106 -3.05 7.91 2.79
N ASN A 107 -2.27 8.94 2.43
CA ASN A 107 -2.06 10.09 3.31
C ASN A 107 -3.36 10.84 3.62
N LEU A 108 -4.27 10.96 2.65
CA LEU A 108 -5.60 11.54 2.87
C LEU A 108 -6.42 10.71 3.86
N LEU A 109 -6.42 9.38 3.74
CA LEU A 109 -7.15 8.50 4.67
C LEU A 109 -6.61 8.62 6.09
N LEU A 110 -5.29 8.54 6.26
CA LEU A 110 -4.65 8.65 7.58
C LEU A 110 -5.00 9.99 8.24
N LEU A 111 -4.82 11.10 7.50
CA LEU A 111 -5.12 12.41 8.04
C LEU A 111 -6.62 12.60 8.29
N ALA A 112 -7.50 12.03 7.45
CA ALA A 112 -8.94 12.05 7.68
C ALA A 112 -9.32 11.34 8.98
N ASN A 113 -8.78 10.13 9.21
CA ASN A 113 -9.04 9.39 10.45
C ASN A 113 -8.57 10.16 11.68
N GLN A 114 -7.37 10.75 11.62
CA GLN A 114 -6.84 11.60 12.68
C GLN A 114 -7.78 12.79 12.95
N VAL A 115 -8.19 13.53 11.91
CA VAL A 115 -9.07 14.70 12.05
C VAL A 115 -10.40 14.33 12.72
N ILE A 116 -11.01 13.21 12.33
CA ILE A 116 -12.28 12.75 12.89
C ILE A 116 -12.10 12.33 14.34
N SER A 117 -11.03 11.59 14.65
CA SER A 117 -10.69 11.18 16.02
C SER A 117 -10.46 12.38 16.91
N GLU A 118 -9.59 13.31 16.53
CA GLU A 118 -9.29 14.52 17.32
C GLU A 118 -10.54 15.39 17.51
N PHE A 119 -11.40 15.45 16.50
CA PHE A 119 -12.67 16.17 16.59
C PHE A 119 -13.64 15.57 17.61
N SER A 120 -13.68 14.24 17.76
CA SER A 120 -14.54 13.57 18.75
C SER A 120 -14.13 13.93 20.19
N PHE A 121 -12.84 14.18 20.42
CA PHE A 121 -12.27 14.64 21.68
C PHE A 121 -12.18 16.18 21.81
N LYS A 122 -12.71 16.92 20.83
CA LYS A 122 -12.64 18.39 20.76
C LYS A 122 -11.20 18.95 20.80
N ASN A 123 -10.21 18.16 20.38
CA ASN A 123 -8.83 18.60 20.31
C ASN A 123 -8.58 19.34 18.99
N ASN A 124 -8.16 20.60 19.09
CA ASN A 124 -7.80 21.44 17.94
C ASN A 124 -6.30 21.81 17.90
N ARG A 125 -5.48 21.21 18.77
CA ARG A 125 -4.04 21.48 18.91
C ARG A 125 -3.19 20.22 18.67
N TYR A 126 -3.63 19.34 17.79
CA TYR A 126 -2.87 18.16 17.39
C TYR A 126 -1.87 18.48 16.27
N ILE A 127 -0.87 17.62 16.14
CA ILE A 127 0.12 17.68 15.04
C ILE A 127 -0.37 16.75 13.92
N PRO A 128 -0.59 17.25 12.69
CA PRO A 128 -1.00 16.44 11.56
C PRO A 128 -0.01 15.31 11.25
N VAL A 129 -0.51 14.11 10.95
CA VAL A 129 0.31 12.96 10.51
C VAL A 129 0.95 13.15 9.13
N SER A 130 0.48 14.15 8.36
CA SER A 130 1.05 14.53 7.08
C SER A 130 1.45 16.00 7.09
N ASP A 131 2.69 16.28 6.72
CA ASP A 131 3.25 17.62 6.51
C ASP A 131 2.93 18.19 5.10
N ASN A 132 2.32 17.38 4.23
CA ASN A 132 2.01 17.78 2.87
C ASN A 132 0.94 18.87 2.84
N LEU A 133 1.33 20.09 2.44
CA LEU A 133 0.45 21.26 2.42
C LEU A 133 -0.80 21.06 1.55
N ARG A 134 -0.66 20.40 0.40
CA ARG A 134 -1.79 20.15 -0.52
C ARG A 134 -2.82 19.24 0.14
N ILE A 135 -2.38 18.14 0.76
CA ILE A 135 -3.25 17.19 1.47
C ILE A 135 -3.98 17.89 2.62
N ASN A 136 -3.25 18.69 3.40
CA ASN A 136 -3.81 19.49 4.48
C ASN A 136 -4.91 20.45 4.00
N VAL A 137 -4.70 21.16 2.89
CA VAL A 137 -5.71 22.07 2.32
C VAL A 137 -6.94 21.32 1.84
N ILE A 138 -6.76 20.21 1.12
CA ILE A 138 -7.87 19.36 0.65
C ILE A 138 -8.71 18.91 1.83
N LEU A 139 -8.08 18.37 2.88
CA LEU A 139 -8.79 17.83 4.02
C LEU A 139 -9.49 18.90 4.86
N LYS A 140 -8.85 20.06 5.06
CA LYS A 140 -9.50 21.20 5.74
C LYS A 140 -10.77 21.64 5.02
N ASN A 141 -10.73 21.73 3.68
CA ASN A 141 -11.89 22.10 2.88
C ASN A 141 -12.99 21.03 2.94
N TRP A 142 -12.64 19.76 2.77
CA TRP A 142 -13.56 18.63 2.90
C TRP A 142 -14.25 18.61 4.28
N PHE A 143 -13.46 18.76 5.35
CA PHE A 143 -13.98 18.71 6.72
C PHE A 143 -14.88 19.92 7.04
N LYS A 144 -14.54 21.11 6.54
CA LYS A 144 -15.39 22.31 6.66
C LYS A 144 -16.75 22.11 5.97
N GLN A 145 -16.75 21.51 4.77
CA GLN A 145 -17.99 21.20 4.05
C GLN A 145 -18.82 20.14 4.81
N LEU A 146 -18.19 19.09 5.32
CA LEU A 146 -18.87 18.08 6.14
C LEU A 146 -19.50 18.67 7.40
N LYS A 147 -18.79 19.55 8.12
CA LYS A 147 -19.34 20.26 9.28
C LYS A 147 -20.53 21.14 8.91
N SER A 148 -20.48 21.81 7.76
CA SER A 148 -21.60 22.66 7.34
C SER A 148 -22.87 21.85 7.01
N LYS A 149 -22.72 20.58 6.60
CA LYS A 149 -23.83 19.69 6.26
C LYS A 149 -24.37 18.90 7.46
N ASN A 150 -23.60 18.76 8.53
CA ASN A 150 -23.99 18.00 9.71
C ASN A 150 -24.17 18.95 10.90
N HIS A 151 -25.39 19.01 11.44
CA HIS A 151 -25.72 19.95 12.52
C HIS A 151 -25.07 19.61 13.88
N HIS A 152 -24.66 18.35 14.09
CA HIS A 152 -24.10 17.87 15.35
C HIS A 152 -22.78 17.12 15.16
N THR A 153 -21.85 17.31 16.11
CA THR A 153 -20.53 16.65 16.13
C THR A 153 -20.66 15.12 16.21
N THR A 154 -21.56 14.63 17.06
CA THR A 154 -21.78 13.20 17.30
C THR A 154 -22.22 12.47 16.03
N ASP A 155 -23.09 13.07 15.23
CA ASP A 155 -23.61 12.47 14.00
C ASP A 155 -22.50 12.21 12.97
N LEU A 156 -21.57 13.15 12.83
CA LEU A 156 -20.44 13.02 11.91
C LEU A 156 -19.47 11.92 12.35
N VAL A 157 -19.12 11.87 13.64
CA VAL A 157 -18.21 10.84 14.19
C VAL A 157 -18.85 9.45 14.08
N GLN A 158 -20.14 9.34 14.39
CA GLN A 158 -20.87 8.08 14.31
C GLN A 158 -20.95 7.55 12.87
N LYS A 159 -21.32 8.41 11.91
CA LYS A 159 -21.36 8.04 10.48
C LYS A 159 -20.00 7.58 9.96
N TYR A 160 -18.93 8.28 10.35
CA TYR A 160 -17.58 7.90 9.96
C TYR A 160 -17.17 6.54 10.55
N THR A 161 -17.43 6.35 11.86
CA THR A 161 -17.09 5.10 12.55
C THR A 161 -17.86 3.92 11.95
N GLN A 162 -19.16 4.08 11.71
CA GLN A 162 -19.98 3.06 11.07
C GLN A 162 -19.47 2.71 9.67
N GLY A 163 -19.15 3.72 8.84
CA GLY A 163 -18.61 3.47 7.51
C GLY A 163 -17.25 2.77 7.55
N LEU A 164 -16.41 3.09 8.54
CA LEU A 164 -15.14 2.40 8.76
C LEU A 164 -15.36 0.95 9.19
N ASP A 165 -16.28 0.69 10.12
CA ASP A 165 -16.62 -0.67 10.56
C ASP A 165 -17.18 -1.52 9.40
N GLU A 166 -18.07 -0.95 8.58
CA GLU A 166 -18.61 -1.59 7.38
C GLU A 166 -17.47 -1.96 6.40
N LEU A 167 -16.52 -1.06 6.16
CA LEU A 167 -15.37 -1.33 5.30
C LEU A 167 -14.44 -2.40 5.88
N LEU A 168 -14.12 -2.32 7.17
CA LEU A 168 -13.28 -3.30 7.86
C LEU A 168 -13.91 -4.70 7.84
N SER A 169 -15.24 -4.80 7.94
CA SER A 169 -15.97 -6.08 7.86
C SER A 169 -15.83 -6.81 6.52
N GLN A 170 -15.44 -6.10 5.45
CA GLN A 170 -15.20 -6.68 4.12
C GLN A 170 -13.76 -7.20 3.94
N LEU A 171 -12.88 -6.95 4.91
CA LEU A 171 -11.51 -7.42 4.91
C LEU A 171 -11.40 -8.75 5.67
N GLN A 172 -10.33 -9.49 5.39
CA GLN A 172 -9.96 -10.58 6.28
C GLN A 172 -9.52 -10.00 7.63
N GLN A 173 -9.81 -10.70 8.74
CA GLN A 173 -9.51 -10.22 10.10
C GLN A 173 -8.09 -9.68 10.22
N HIS A 174 -7.10 -10.42 9.70
CA HIS A 174 -5.70 -10.03 9.72
C HIS A 174 -5.41 -8.71 8.96
N ASP A 175 -6.12 -8.44 7.86
CA ASP A 175 -5.98 -7.19 7.12
C ASP A 175 -6.67 -6.02 7.84
N ALA A 176 -7.81 -6.28 8.47
CA ALA A 176 -8.51 -5.30 9.29
C ALA A 176 -7.66 -4.89 10.50
N ASP A 177 -7.01 -5.84 11.18
CA ASP A 177 -6.15 -5.59 12.34
C ASP A 177 -4.92 -4.75 11.96
N ILE A 178 -4.30 -5.03 10.80
CA ILE A 178 -3.20 -4.22 10.26
C ILE A 178 -3.67 -2.78 10.02
N LEU A 179 -4.79 -2.62 9.30
CA LEU A 179 -5.27 -1.30 8.93
C LEU A 179 -5.66 -0.49 10.16
N LEU A 180 -6.40 -1.08 11.10
CA LEU A 180 -6.83 -0.41 12.32
C LEU A 180 -5.62 0.06 13.14
N SER A 181 -4.58 -0.77 13.25
CA SER A 181 -3.33 -0.43 13.93
C SER A 181 -2.54 0.67 13.21
N TYR A 182 -2.66 0.74 11.88
CA TYR A 182 -2.02 1.76 11.06
C TYR A 182 -2.72 3.12 11.11
N LEU A 183 -4.03 3.15 11.45
CA LEU A 183 -4.82 4.37 11.46
C LEU A 183 -4.53 5.26 12.71
N PRO A 184 -4.12 6.53 12.52
CA PRO A 184 -3.86 7.45 13.62
C PRO A 184 -5.14 7.88 14.31
N ASN A 185 -5.12 8.00 15.63
CA ASN A 185 -6.22 8.46 16.45
C ASN A 185 -5.75 9.45 17.53
N HIS A 186 -6.66 9.92 18.38
CA HIS A 186 -6.37 10.88 19.44
C HIS A 186 -5.31 10.38 20.45
N VAL A 187 -5.25 9.07 20.70
CA VAL A 187 -4.38 8.46 21.72
C VAL A 187 -3.06 8.01 21.11
N ASP A 188 -3.10 7.45 19.91
CA ASP A 188 -1.96 6.83 19.23
C ASP A 188 -1.79 7.42 17.82
N PRO A 189 -0.58 7.87 17.42
CA PRO A 189 -0.31 8.33 16.05
C PRO A 189 -0.42 7.23 14.98
N GLY A 190 -0.77 6.00 15.34
CA GLY A 190 -0.78 4.84 14.46
C GLY A 190 0.60 4.19 14.40
N TRP A 191 0.63 2.88 14.18
CA TRP A 191 1.87 2.13 14.12
C TRP A 191 2.61 2.40 12.81
N THR A 192 3.93 2.55 12.90
CA THR A 192 4.80 2.63 11.73
C THR A 192 4.87 1.29 11.00
N ILE A 193 5.29 1.32 9.73
CA ILE A 193 5.55 0.08 8.94
C ILE A 193 6.51 -0.85 9.69
N ASP A 194 7.53 -0.31 10.36
CA ASP A 194 8.51 -1.11 11.10
C ASP A 194 7.89 -1.79 12.32
N GLN A 195 7.06 -1.08 13.09
CA GLN A 195 6.33 -1.65 14.23
C GLN A 195 5.33 -2.73 13.78
N LEU A 196 4.60 -2.47 12.70
CA LEU A 196 3.69 -3.45 12.11
C LEU A 196 4.46 -4.68 11.60
N ALA A 197 5.55 -4.49 10.86
CA ALA A 197 6.38 -5.58 10.36
C ALA A 197 6.90 -6.46 11.52
N GLN A 198 7.38 -5.84 12.60
CA GLN A 198 7.83 -6.54 13.79
C GLN A 198 6.69 -7.30 14.48
N ALA A 199 5.54 -6.67 14.67
CA ALA A 199 4.40 -7.28 15.36
C ALA A 199 3.79 -8.46 14.59
N PHE A 200 3.77 -8.39 13.26
CA PHE A 200 3.22 -9.43 12.39
C PHE A 200 4.27 -10.43 11.87
N GLY A 201 5.54 -10.27 12.28
CA GLY A 201 6.60 -11.23 11.95
C GLY A 201 6.94 -11.32 10.46
N ILE A 202 6.76 -10.22 9.71
CA ILE A 202 7.07 -10.15 8.28
C ILE A 202 8.10 -9.05 8.00
N SER A 203 8.68 -9.04 6.81
CA SER A 203 9.63 -7.98 6.46
C SER A 203 8.93 -6.62 6.34
N LYS A 204 9.69 -5.54 6.53
CA LYS A 204 9.22 -4.16 6.28
C LYS A 204 8.63 -4.01 4.87
N PHE A 205 9.24 -4.65 3.89
CA PHE A 205 8.79 -4.61 2.50
C PHE A 205 7.44 -5.29 2.33
N GLN A 206 7.30 -6.50 2.87
CA GLN A 206 6.04 -7.25 2.84
C GLN A 206 4.93 -6.47 3.52
N MET A 207 5.22 -5.83 4.66
CA MET A 207 4.24 -5.00 5.37
C MET A 207 3.82 -3.78 4.55
N GLU A 208 4.77 -3.03 3.96
CA GLU A 208 4.42 -1.89 3.11
C GLU A 208 3.59 -2.31 1.89
N LEU A 209 3.96 -3.42 1.23
CA LEU A 209 3.18 -3.97 0.12
C LEU A 209 1.76 -4.34 0.56
N LYS A 210 1.63 -5.02 1.71
CA LYS A 210 0.35 -5.46 2.26
C LYS A 210 -0.57 -4.28 2.56
N ILE A 211 -0.06 -3.23 3.21
CA ILE A 211 -0.83 -2.01 3.48
C ILE A 211 -1.30 -1.34 2.18
N ARG A 212 -0.41 -1.21 1.19
CA ARG A 212 -0.77 -0.65 -0.12
C ARG A 212 -1.88 -1.47 -0.80
N LEU A 213 -1.82 -2.80 -0.71
CA LEU A 213 -2.84 -3.70 -1.27
C LEU A 213 -4.18 -3.60 -0.53
N ILE A 214 -4.17 -3.56 0.80
CA ILE A 214 -5.37 -3.35 1.62
C ILE A 214 -6.03 -2.02 1.23
N LEU A 215 -5.26 -0.95 1.16
CA LEU A 215 -5.77 0.39 0.83
C LEU A 215 -6.24 0.49 -0.62
N ALA A 216 -5.57 -0.19 -1.55
CA ALA A 216 -6.03 -0.30 -2.94
C ALA A 216 -7.40 -1.00 -3.02
N ARG A 217 -7.58 -2.09 -2.27
CA ARG A 217 -8.86 -2.81 -2.21
C ARG A 217 -9.97 -1.95 -1.62
N LEU A 218 -9.69 -1.20 -0.56
CA LEU A 218 -10.66 -0.30 0.06
C LEU A 218 -11.09 0.83 -0.88
N LEU A 219 -10.15 1.41 -1.62
CA LEU A 219 -10.49 2.47 -2.57
C LEU A 219 -11.44 1.99 -3.66
N VAL A 220 -11.37 0.71 -4.06
CA VAL A 220 -12.33 0.13 -5.00
C VAL A 220 -13.71 -0.07 -4.38
N MET A 221 -13.81 -0.42 -3.10
CA MET A 221 -15.11 -0.57 -2.43
C MET A 221 -15.90 0.74 -2.32
N LEU A 222 -15.22 1.89 -2.49
CA LEU A 222 -15.83 3.22 -2.46
C LEU A 222 -16.40 3.68 -3.81
N PHE A 223 -16.19 2.93 -4.90
CA PHE A 223 -16.67 3.25 -6.26
C PHE A 223 -17.51 2.12 -6.85
#